data_AF-A1DHY6-F1
#
_entry.id   AF-A1DHY6-F1
#
_cell.length_a   1.000
_cell.length_b   1.000
_cell.length_c   1.000
_cell.angle_alpha   90.00
_cell.angle_beta   90.00
_cell.angle_gamma   90.00
#
_symmetry.space_group_name_H-M   'P 1'
#
loop_
_entity.id
_entity.type
_entity.pdbx_description
1 polymer ?
#
loop_
_entity_poly.entity_id
_entity_poly.type
_entity_poly.pdbx_seq_one_letter_code
_entity_poly.pdbx_strand_id
1 'polypeptide(L)'
;MSNRAEREAEDRYEAENDTSPVSADVIDNSYVGETRSELRNQVPVQPDQADYEDPMQPPHSNTDQQLAADEREAIDKSNIIRGDRLRHAKPQTANKYNEGPDEEDLPDVVRYGDSGVSGTKRLS
;
A
#
# COMPACT_ATOMS: atom_id res chain seq x y z
N MET A 1 -2.86 47.63 -31.86
CA MET A 1 -3.25 46.78 -33.00
C MET A 1 -2.08 46.79 -33.95
N SER A 2 -1.30 45.70 -34.02
CA SER A 2 -0.11 45.63 -34.86
C SER A 2 -0.47 45.69 -36.35
N ASN A 3 0.32 46.41 -37.13
CA ASN A 3 0.14 46.49 -38.59
C ASN A 3 0.67 45.21 -39.28
N ARG A 4 0.38 45.02 -40.58
CA ARG A 4 0.78 43.80 -41.31
C ARG A 4 2.30 43.62 -41.34
N ALA A 5 3.06 44.70 -41.52
CA ALA A 5 4.51 44.64 -41.59
C ALA A 5 5.13 44.30 -40.22
N GLU A 6 4.54 44.79 -39.13
CA GLU A 6 4.94 44.46 -37.76
C GLU A 6 4.69 42.98 -37.46
N ARG A 7 3.54 42.43 -37.85
CA ARG A 7 3.28 40.98 -37.71
C ARG A 7 4.29 40.13 -38.48
N GLU A 8 4.57 40.47 -39.74
CA GLU A 8 5.54 39.71 -40.54
C GLU A 8 6.97 39.83 -39.97
N ALA A 9 7.31 40.93 -39.30
CA ALA A 9 8.59 41.09 -38.62
C ALA A 9 8.65 40.33 -37.30
N GLU A 10 7.56 40.33 -36.52
CA GLU A 10 7.39 39.54 -35.29
C GLU A 10 7.48 38.03 -35.60
N ASP A 11 6.75 37.55 -36.63
CA ASP A 11 6.77 36.16 -37.08
C ASP A 11 8.19 35.69 -37.49
N ARG A 12 8.97 36.56 -38.13
CA ARG A 12 10.38 36.26 -38.50
C ARG A 12 11.31 36.29 -37.30
N TYR A 13 11.12 37.25 -36.40
CA TYR A 13 11.91 37.33 -35.17
C TYR A 13 11.68 36.09 -34.30
N GLU A 14 10.44 35.65 -34.16
CA GLU A 14 10.08 34.40 -33.49
C GLU A 14 10.69 33.20 -34.24
N ALA A 15 10.55 33.08 -35.56
CA ALA A 15 11.15 31.96 -36.29
C ALA A 15 12.69 31.85 -36.16
N GLU A 16 13.39 32.98 -35.99
CA GLU A 16 14.86 33.03 -35.86
C GLU A 16 15.36 32.95 -34.40
N ASN A 17 14.58 33.42 -33.42
CA ASN A 17 15.00 33.52 -32.00
C ASN A 17 14.20 32.60 -31.07
N ASP A 18 13.04 32.10 -31.49
CA ASP A 18 12.34 31.02 -30.80
C ASP A 18 13.16 29.76 -31.05
N THR A 19 14.10 29.53 -30.15
CA THR A 19 14.87 28.29 -30.07
C THR A 19 13.84 27.17 -29.83
N SER A 20 13.37 26.58 -30.92
CA SER A 20 12.46 25.45 -30.86
C SER A 20 13.09 24.33 -30.04
N PRO A 21 12.22 23.59 -29.35
CA PRO A 21 12.15 23.56 -27.90
C PRO A 21 13.41 22.88 -27.33
N VAL A 22 13.69 23.11 -26.04
CA VAL A 22 14.49 22.14 -25.28
C VAL A 22 13.92 20.76 -25.63
N SER A 23 14.73 19.87 -26.23
CA SER A 23 14.25 18.53 -26.57
C SER A 23 13.65 17.96 -25.29
N ALA A 24 12.34 17.66 -25.29
CA ALA A 24 11.63 17.30 -24.06
C ALA A 24 12.30 16.12 -23.34
N ASP A 25 13.02 15.29 -24.10
CA ASP A 25 13.82 14.18 -23.62
C ASP A 25 15.30 14.59 -23.47
N VAL A 26 15.61 15.43 -22.48
CA VAL A 26 17.01 15.60 -22.03
C VAL A 26 17.35 14.40 -21.14
N ILE A 27 18.22 13.52 -21.63
CA ILE A 27 18.71 12.37 -20.87
C ILE A 27 19.89 12.84 -20.02
N ASP A 28 19.77 12.81 -18.70
CA ASP A 28 20.85 13.12 -17.76
C ASP A 28 20.95 12.06 -16.67
N ASN A 29 21.97 11.20 -16.71
CA ASN A 29 22.20 10.19 -15.66
C ASN A 29 23.28 10.60 -14.65
N SER A 30 23.66 11.87 -14.59
CA SER A 30 24.71 12.36 -13.68
C SER A 30 24.37 12.14 -12.20
N TYR A 31 23.09 12.02 -11.87
CA TYR A 31 22.58 11.79 -10.51
C TYR A 31 22.55 10.31 -10.09
N VAL A 32 22.69 9.36 -11.01
CA VAL A 32 22.58 7.91 -10.74
C VAL A 32 23.80 7.38 -9.98
N GLY A 33 24.89 8.16 -9.91
CA GLY A 33 26.10 7.85 -9.19
C GLY A 33 26.25 8.64 -7.89
N GLU A 34 26.38 7.95 -6.77
CA GLU A 34 26.77 8.59 -5.52
C GLU A 34 28.27 8.90 -5.51
N THR A 35 28.62 10.17 -5.26
CA THR A 35 30.02 10.63 -5.26
C THR A 35 30.80 10.11 -4.06
N ARG A 36 30.09 9.79 -2.97
CA ARG A 36 30.68 9.25 -1.74
C ARG A 36 30.75 7.73 -1.81
N SER A 37 31.96 7.18 -1.80
CA SER A 37 32.20 5.73 -1.90
C SER A 37 31.47 4.88 -0.82
N GLU A 38 31.17 5.45 0.34
CA GLU A 38 30.47 4.78 1.45
C GLU A 38 28.98 4.56 1.20
N LEU A 39 28.37 5.42 0.38
CA LEU A 39 26.94 5.44 0.06
C LEU A 39 26.65 4.80 -1.31
N ARG A 40 27.72 4.47 -2.06
CA ARG A 40 27.65 3.82 -3.37
C ARG A 40 26.95 2.46 -3.24
N ASN A 41 25.88 2.26 -4.01
CA ASN A 41 25.00 1.08 -3.98
C ASN A 41 24.10 0.94 -2.73
N GLN A 42 24.03 1.94 -1.87
CA GLN A 42 23.12 1.90 -0.70
C GLN A 42 21.72 2.42 -1.03
N VAL A 43 21.61 3.38 -1.95
CA VAL A 43 20.34 3.96 -2.41
C VAL A 43 20.13 3.55 -3.88
N PRO A 44 19.06 2.82 -4.22
CA PRO A 44 18.73 2.52 -5.59
C PRO A 44 18.17 3.79 -6.26
N VAL A 45 18.88 4.30 -7.26
CA VAL A 45 18.46 5.45 -8.06
C VAL A 45 18.24 4.95 -9.49
N GLN A 46 17.07 5.24 -10.05
CA GLN A 46 16.71 4.83 -11.41
C GLN A 46 17.20 5.90 -12.41
N PRO A 47 17.90 5.53 -13.49
CA PRO A 47 18.22 6.45 -14.58
C PRO A 47 16.96 6.86 -15.34
N ASP A 48 17.00 7.98 -16.06
CA ASP A 48 15.84 8.56 -16.76
C ASP A 48 15.17 7.58 -17.73
N GLN A 49 15.96 6.71 -18.35
CA GLN A 49 15.51 5.75 -19.36
C GLN A 49 15.56 4.30 -18.87
N ALA A 50 15.65 4.08 -17.56
CA ALA A 50 15.44 2.72 -17.04
C ALA A 50 14.02 2.27 -17.34
N ASP A 51 13.90 1.02 -17.77
CA ASP A 51 12.63 0.33 -17.77
C ASP A 51 12.08 0.34 -16.33
N TYR A 52 10.82 0.73 -16.18
CA TYR A 52 10.11 0.63 -14.91
C TYR A 52 9.05 -0.44 -15.02
N GLU A 53 8.85 -1.17 -13.93
CA GLU A 53 7.74 -2.10 -13.83
C GLU A 53 6.45 -1.30 -13.65
N ASP A 54 5.58 -1.33 -14.65
CA ASP A 54 4.25 -0.73 -14.54
C ASP A 54 3.35 -1.64 -13.71
N PRO A 55 2.92 -1.23 -12.49
CA PRO A 55 1.97 -2.02 -11.71
C PRO A 55 0.58 -2.10 -12.37
N MET A 56 0.30 -1.24 -13.36
CA MET A 56 -0.94 -1.27 -14.13
C MET A 56 -0.84 -2.30 -15.25
N GLN A 57 -1.61 -3.37 -15.12
CA GLN A 57 -1.67 -4.47 -16.07
C GLN A 57 -3.08 -4.56 -16.66
N PRO A 58 -3.40 -3.83 -17.75
CA PRO A 58 -4.65 -4.01 -18.47
C PRO A 58 -4.75 -5.46 -19.00
N PRO A 59 -5.92 -6.13 -18.91
CA PRO A 59 -7.22 -5.62 -18.47
C PRO A 59 -7.50 -5.77 -16.96
N HIS A 60 -6.56 -6.35 -16.19
CA HIS A 60 -6.77 -6.68 -14.78
C HIS A 60 -6.78 -5.46 -13.86
N SER A 61 -5.97 -4.44 -14.14
CA SER A 61 -5.96 -3.18 -13.40
C SER A 61 -7.09 -2.23 -13.84
N ASN A 62 -8.32 -2.75 -13.94
CA ASN A 62 -9.50 -1.98 -14.32
C ASN A 62 -10.37 -1.70 -13.08
N THR A 63 -10.19 -0.51 -12.51
CA THR A 63 -10.90 -0.06 -11.30
C THR A 63 -12.41 0.05 -11.51
N ASP A 64 -12.86 0.38 -12.72
CA ASP A 64 -14.30 0.49 -13.02
C ASP A 64 -14.98 -0.86 -12.93
N GLN A 65 -14.34 -1.91 -13.48
CA GLN A 65 -14.85 -3.28 -13.39
C GLN A 65 -14.80 -3.81 -11.96
N GLN A 66 -13.73 -3.51 -11.22
CA GLN A 66 -13.60 -3.90 -9.83
C GLN A 66 -14.70 -3.26 -8.97
N LEU A 67 -14.89 -1.94 -9.08
CA LEU A 67 -15.93 -1.23 -8.33
C LEU A 67 -17.34 -1.76 -8.66
N ALA A 68 -17.63 -2.02 -9.93
CA ALA A 68 -18.91 -2.60 -10.34
C ALA A 68 -19.13 -4.03 -9.82
N ALA A 69 -18.07 -4.80 -9.57
CA ALA A 69 -18.17 -6.10 -8.91
C ALA A 69 -18.45 -5.94 -7.41
N ASP A 70 -17.70 -5.07 -6.75
CA ASP A 70 -17.84 -4.78 -5.32
C ASP A 70 -19.24 -4.24 -5.00
N GLU A 71 -19.78 -3.34 -5.83
CA GLU A 71 -21.14 -2.81 -5.67
C GLU A 71 -22.21 -3.91 -5.77
N ARG A 72 -22.04 -4.85 -6.71
CA ARG A 72 -22.94 -6.00 -6.85
C ARG A 72 -22.87 -6.93 -5.65
N GLU A 73 -21.67 -7.18 -5.13
CA GLU A 73 -21.45 -8.01 -3.94
C GLU A 73 -22.03 -7.36 -2.68
N ALA A 74 -21.83 -6.05 -2.51
CA ALA A 74 -22.31 -5.29 -1.36
C ALA A 74 -23.84 -5.23 -1.27
N ILE A 75 -24.52 -5.17 -2.43
CA ILE A 75 -25.99 -5.16 -2.50
C ILE A 75 -26.57 -6.58 -2.35
N ASP A 76 -25.77 -7.63 -2.55
CA ASP A 76 -26.25 -9.01 -2.44
C ASP A 76 -26.62 -9.36 -1.00
N LYS A 77 -27.93 -9.39 -0.75
CA LYS A 77 -28.52 -9.77 0.53
C LYS A 77 -28.20 -11.22 0.92
N SER A 78 -27.75 -12.04 -0.02
CA SER A 78 -27.32 -13.41 0.25
C SER A 78 -26.05 -13.47 1.10
N ASN A 79 -25.16 -12.47 0.95
CA ASN A 79 -23.92 -12.29 1.71
C ASN A 79 -24.16 -11.71 3.12
N ILE A 80 -25.36 -11.22 3.40
CA ILE A 80 -25.73 -10.77 4.74
C ILE A 80 -25.94 -12.00 5.61
N ILE A 81 -25.28 -12.05 6.78
CA ILE A 81 -25.50 -13.07 7.80
C ILE A 81 -27.00 -13.15 8.11
N ARG A 82 -27.62 -14.27 7.72
CA ARG A 82 -29.06 -14.47 7.86
C ARG A 82 -29.41 -14.87 9.30
N GLY A 83 -30.52 -14.36 9.80
CA GLY A 83 -31.09 -14.73 11.11
C GLY A 83 -30.70 -13.81 12.28
N ASP A 84 -31.13 -14.19 13.48
CA ASP A 84 -30.75 -13.50 14.72
C ASP A 84 -29.31 -13.84 15.08
N ARG A 85 -28.41 -12.90 14.76
CA ARG A 85 -26.94 -13.01 14.91
C ARG A 85 -26.55 -13.80 16.16
N LEU A 86 -27.04 -13.39 17.33
CA LEU A 86 -27.01 -14.10 18.62
C LEU A 86 -28.08 -13.57 19.60
N ARG A 87 -28.98 -12.67 19.15
CA ARG A 87 -29.96 -12.06 20.08
C ARG A 87 -30.91 -13.15 20.57
N HIS A 88 -30.95 -13.33 21.88
CA HIS A 88 -31.73 -14.37 22.57
C HIS A 88 -31.28 -15.82 22.29
N ALA A 89 -30.14 -16.02 21.63
CA ALA A 89 -29.57 -17.35 21.46
C ALA A 89 -29.13 -17.90 22.82
N LYS A 90 -29.61 -19.09 23.18
CA LYS A 90 -29.17 -19.76 24.40
C LYS A 90 -27.79 -20.39 24.16
N PRO A 91 -26.90 -20.44 25.17
CA PRO A 91 -25.65 -21.16 25.07
C PRO A 91 -25.90 -22.62 24.65
N GLN A 92 -25.18 -23.09 23.64
CA GLN A 92 -25.35 -24.46 23.10
C GLN A 92 -24.53 -25.51 23.86
N THR A 93 -23.71 -25.09 24.82
CA THR A 93 -22.94 -25.97 25.69
C THR A 93 -23.89 -26.75 26.61
N ALA A 94 -23.62 -28.04 26.82
CA ALA A 94 -24.40 -28.89 27.73
C ALA A 94 -24.47 -28.32 29.15
N ASN A 95 -23.43 -27.57 29.54
CA ASN A 95 -23.30 -26.94 30.86
C ASN A 95 -23.79 -25.48 30.89
N LYS A 96 -24.40 -24.94 29.82
CA LYS A 96 -24.75 -23.51 29.66
C LYS A 96 -23.51 -22.61 29.77
N TYR A 97 -23.67 -21.32 30.15
CA TYR A 97 -22.55 -20.46 30.53
C TYR A 97 -21.77 -21.16 31.65
N ASN A 98 -20.54 -21.53 31.35
CA ASN A 98 -19.59 -22.13 32.27
C ASN A 98 -18.35 -21.23 32.24
N GLU A 99 -18.14 -20.49 33.33
CA GLU A 99 -17.01 -19.58 33.48
C GLU A 99 -15.69 -20.34 33.73
N GLY A 100 -15.78 -21.66 33.89
CA GLY A 100 -14.66 -22.52 34.25
C GLY A 100 -14.63 -22.79 35.76
N PRO A 101 -13.61 -23.51 36.24
CA PRO A 101 -13.32 -23.63 37.66
C PRO A 101 -12.99 -22.26 38.28
N ASP A 102 -13.35 -22.06 39.54
CA ASP A 102 -12.94 -20.88 40.31
C ASP A 102 -11.41 -20.88 40.53
N GLU A 103 -10.84 -19.76 40.98
CA GLU A 103 -9.39 -19.64 41.26
C GLU A 103 -8.94 -20.66 42.33
N GLU A 104 -9.84 -21.05 43.24
CA GLU A 104 -9.63 -22.07 44.26
C GLU A 104 -9.63 -23.51 43.70
N ASP A 105 -10.26 -23.72 42.54
CA ASP A 105 -10.35 -25.01 41.86
C ASP A 105 -9.20 -25.23 40.86
N LEU A 106 -8.35 -24.22 40.66
CA LEU A 106 -7.15 -24.36 39.84
C LEU A 106 -6.11 -25.28 40.52
N PRO A 107 -5.40 -26.13 39.76
CA PRO A 107 -4.29 -26.90 40.30
C PRO A 107 -3.25 -25.96 40.93
N ASP A 108 -2.69 -26.34 42.09
CA ASP A 108 -1.72 -25.51 42.82
C ASP A 108 -0.59 -24.97 41.93
N VAL A 109 -0.07 -25.80 41.02
CA VAL A 109 0.99 -25.41 40.09
C VAL A 109 0.58 -24.29 39.13
N VAL A 110 -0.70 -24.15 38.81
CA VAL A 110 -1.24 -23.05 38.01
C VAL A 110 -1.58 -21.87 38.92
N ARG A 111 -2.23 -22.12 40.06
CA ARG A 111 -2.67 -21.11 41.03
C ARG A 111 -1.53 -20.29 41.61
N TYR A 112 -0.39 -20.92 41.89
CA TYR A 112 0.82 -20.25 42.40
C TYR A 112 1.78 -19.80 41.30
N GLY A 113 1.42 -19.97 40.02
CA GLY A 113 2.24 -19.52 38.89
C GLY A 113 3.52 -20.33 38.68
N ASP A 114 3.58 -21.57 39.16
CA ASP A 114 4.72 -22.48 38.96
C ASP A 114 4.70 -23.15 37.57
N SER A 115 3.57 -23.04 36.87
CA SER A 115 3.39 -23.45 35.47
C SER A 115 3.69 -22.30 34.50
N GLY A 116 4.45 -22.57 33.43
CA GLY A 116 4.73 -21.58 32.38
C GLY A 116 5.90 -20.62 32.66
N VAL A 117 6.64 -20.82 33.76
CA VAL A 117 7.84 -20.03 34.08
C VAL A 117 9.06 -20.50 33.26
N SER A 118 9.81 -19.53 32.73
CA SER A 118 11.07 -19.78 32.02
C SER A 118 12.23 -19.33 32.91
N GLY A 119 13.20 -20.21 33.18
CA GLY A 119 14.39 -19.87 33.97
C GLY A 119 15.63 -19.65 33.10
N THR A 120 16.37 -18.57 33.32
CA THR A 120 17.69 -18.38 32.69
C THR A 120 18.79 -18.85 33.64
N LYS A 121 19.49 -19.93 33.29
CA LYS A 121 20.66 -20.41 34.04
C LYS A 121 21.89 -19.61 33.63
N ARG A 122 22.50 -18.85 34.54
CA ARG A 122 23.82 -18.26 34.31
C ARG A 122 24.87 -19.35 34.46
N LEU A 123 25.58 -19.65 33.39
CA LEU A 123 26.76 -20.51 33.39
C LEU A 123 27.93 -19.68 33.94
N SER A 124 28.53 -20.15 35.04
CA SER A 124 29.81 -19.66 35.59
C SER A 124 30.97 -20.45 35.02
#